data_AF-A0A1C5G2V9-F1
#
_entry.id   AF-A0A1C5G2V9-F1
#
_cell.length_a   1.000
_cell.length_b   1.000
_cell.length_c   1.000
_cell.angle_alpha   90.00
_cell.angle_beta   90.00
_cell.angle_gamma   90.00
#
_symmetry.space_group_name_H-M   'P 1'
#
loop_
_entity.id
_entity.type
_entity.pdbx_description
1 polymer ?
#
loop_
_entity_poly.entity_id
_entity_poly.type
_entity_poly.pdbx_seq_one_letter_code
_entity_poly.pdbx_strand_id
1 'polypeptide(L)'
;MTEVDLKALLADVDGDVATELASKPEVIDKGHELDISTLPIQARKWHKLRDAVAVVADLKSSTQLGLNKHAASTASIYEAATGGVVQIFDEFDANFVAIQGDGAFALFWGDKRRQRAVCAGITIKTFSFKHLVPRLEKKWDGLPETGLKVGLGSSPLLVKRVGVPRTEHQEPVWAGRAVNYAAKAAQQADRHEMVVTGTIWDWVSDNDFLAVTCSCSNPNPDLWSNITIEKIPDGDGDREGKRLTSSWCDVHGPEYCAAVLEGKKRRADVTTQRTSALAAEMKSWVRNKAAQDRKNRLARYQGLH
;
A
#
# COMPACT_ATOMS: atom_id res chain seq x y z
N MET A 1 19.75 -9.25 -35.93
CA MET A 1 19.44 -7.91 -35.38
C MET A 1 19.42 -6.96 -36.55
N THR A 2 18.25 -6.45 -36.90
CA THR A 2 18.15 -5.29 -37.79
C THR A 2 18.86 -4.12 -37.12
N GLU A 3 19.69 -3.40 -37.87
CA GLU A 3 20.31 -2.17 -37.38
C GLU A 3 19.20 -1.21 -36.94
N VAL A 4 19.33 -0.66 -35.73
CA VAL A 4 18.35 0.28 -35.19
C VAL A 4 18.59 1.64 -35.84
N ASP A 5 17.65 2.09 -36.67
CA ASP A 5 17.65 3.47 -37.14
C ASP A 5 17.20 4.40 -36.00
N LEU A 6 18.20 4.85 -35.23
CA LEU A 6 17.99 5.74 -34.09
C LEU A 6 17.31 7.05 -34.50
N LYS A 7 17.61 7.58 -35.69
CA LYS A 7 17.06 8.87 -36.13
C LYS A 7 15.57 8.72 -36.45
N ALA A 8 15.19 7.65 -37.16
CA ALA A 8 13.80 7.36 -37.43
C ALA A 8 13.01 7.10 -36.13
N LEU A 9 13.57 6.31 -35.21
CA LEU A 9 12.94 6.04 -33.91
C LEU A 9 12.69 7.33 -33.11
N LEU A 10 13.69 8.21 -33.02
CA LEU A 10 13.55 9.48 -32.28
C LEU A 10 12.51 10.41 -32.92
N ALA A 11 12.42 10.44 -34.25
CA ALA A 11 11.40 11.22 -34.95
C ALA A 11 9.98 10.65 -34.75
N ASP A 12 9.84 9.33 -34.71
CA ASP A 12 8.56 8.65 -34.46
C ASP A 12 8.04 8.95 -33.04
N VAL A 13 8.88 8.79 -32.01
CA VAL A 13 8.49 9.10 -30.63
C VAL A 13 8.24 10.59 -30.39
N ASP A 14 8.93 11.49 -31.11
CA ASP A 14 8.64 12.94 -31.09
C ASP A 14 7.24 13.23 -31.67
N GLY A 15 6.88 12.59 -32.78
CA GLY A 15 5.54 12.67 -33.37
C GLY A 15 4.43 12.14 -32.44
N ASP A 16 4.69 11.04 -31.73
CA ASP A 16 3.78 10.51 -30.71
C ASP A 16 3.59 11.51 -29.56
N VAL A 17 4.68 12.12 -29.07
CA VAL A 17 4.62 13.17 -28.04
C VAL A 17 3.79 14.36 -28.54
N ALA A 18 4.04 14.85 -29.76
CA ALA A 18 3.26 15.94 -30.35
C ALA A 18 1.77 15.61 -30.42
N THR A 19 1.43 14.38 -30.83
CA THR A 19 0.03 13.90 -30.91
C THR A 19 -0.63 13.81 -29.53
N GLU A 20 0.07 13.26 -28.54
CA GLU A 20 -0.44 13.14 -27.17
C GLU A 20 -0.57 14.49 -26.45
N LEU A 21 0.22 15.50 -26.83
CA LEU A 21 0.11 16.84 -26.26
C LEU A 21 -0.85 17.77 -27.01
N ALA A 22 -1.21 17.46 -28.27
CA ALA A 22 -2.08 18.30 -29.10
C ALA A 22 -3.54 18.40 -28.59
N SER A 23 -4.01 17.47 -27.76
CA SER A 23 -5.35 17.54 -27.19
C SER A 23 -5.41 16.92 -25.80
N LYS A 24 -6.48 17.14 -25.04
CA LYS A 24 -6.68 16.52 -23.73
C LYS A 24 -7.29 15.12 -23.89
N PRO A 25 -6.79 14.10 -23.18
CA PRO A 25 -7.44 12.79 -23.21
C PRO A 25 -8.81 12.82 -22.52
N GLU A 26 -9.70 11.93 -22.94
CA GLU A 26 -10.97 11.67 -22.26
C GLU A 26 -10.69 10.99 -20.90
N VAL A 27 -11.34 11.45 -19.83
CA VAL A 27 -11.26 10.81 -18.51
C VAL A 27 -12.65 10.29 -18.13
N ILE A 28 -12.78 8.98 -18.04
CA ILE A 28 -14.03 8.33 -17.63
C ILE A 28 -13.98 8.03 -16.14
N ASP A 29 -14.87 8.65 -15.37
CA ASP A 29 -15.09 8.28 -13.97
C ASP A 29 -15.71 6.88 -13.89
N LYS A 30 -14.95 5.93 -13.39
CA LYS A 30 -15.37 4.54 -13.17
C LYS A 30 -15.95 4.33 -11.77
N GLY A 31 -16.03 5.38 -10.96
CA GLY A 31 -16.56 5.28 -9.60
C GLY A 31 -15.63 4.45 -8.73
N HIS A 32 -16.16 3.38 -8.15
CA HIS A 32 -15.44 2.52 -7.21
C HIS A 32 -15.01 1.18 -7.78
N GLU A 33 -15.48 0.87 -8.99
CA GLU A 33 -15.24 -0.40 -9.68
C GLU A 33 -14.40 -0.17 -10.93
N LEU A 34 -13.52 -1.10 -11.25
CA LEU A 34 -12.68 -1.03 -12.42
C LEU A 34 -12.34 -2.43 -12.90
N ASP A 35 -12.55 -2.69 -14.18
CA ASP A 35 -12.08 -3.88 -14.87
C ASP A 35 -10.79 -3.56 -15.64
N ILE A 36 -9.67 -4.12 -15.17
CA ILE A 36 -8.32 -3.93 -15.73
C ILE A 36 -8.21 -4.52 -17.15
N SER A 37 -9.00 -5.55 -17.47
CA SER A 37 -9.01 -6.18 -18.80
C SER A 37 -9.53 -5.22 -19.88
N THR A 38 -10.35 -4.24 -19.48
CA THR A 38 -10.97 -3.25 -20.37
C THR A 38 -10.16 -1.95 -20.50
N LEU A 39 -8.97 -1.88 -19.90
CA LEU A 39 -8.15 -0.66 -19.96
C LEU A 39 -7.71 -0.36 -21.40
N PRO A 40 -7.93 0.86 -21.90
CA PRO A 40 -7.51 1.23 -23.24
C PRO A 40 -5.99 1.28 -23.34
N ILE A 41 -5.48 0.91 -24.52
CA ILE A 41 -4.05 0.99 -24.89
C ILE A 41 -3.84 2.16 -25.85
N GLN A 42 -4.45 2.08 -27.04
CA GLN A 42 -4.30 3.11 -28.09
C GLN A 42 -5.25 4.30 -27.89
N ALA A 43 -6.49 4.07 -27.42
CA ALA A 43 -7.43 5.17 -27.21
C ALA A 43 -6.89 6.15 -26.17
N ARG A 44 -7.03 7.46 -26.45
CA ARG A 44 -6.63 8.57 -25.57
C ARG A 44 -7.64 8.76 -24.44
N LYS A 45 -7.83 7.69 -23.67
CA LYS A 45 -8.86 7.52 -22.67
C LYS A 45 -8.22 6.99 -21.40
N TRP A 46 -8.51 7.63 -20.29
CA TRP A 46 -8.06 7.21 -18.96
C TRP A 46 -9.27 6.86 -18.12
N HIS A 47 -9.16 5.83 -17.30
CA HIS A 47 -10.16 5.49 -16.30
C HIS A 47 -9.78 6.13 -14.97
N LYS A 48 -10.73 6.84 -14.35
CA LYS A 48 -10.57 7.41 -13.01
C LYS A 48 -11.28 6.53 -12.01
N LEU A 49 -10.52 5.97 -11.08
CA LEU A 49 -11.03 5.29 -9.90
C LEU A 49 -11.08 6.29 -8.74
N ARG A 50 -12.21 6.38 -8.05
CA ARG A 50 -12.45 7.38 -6.98
C ARG A 50 -11.62 7.14 -5.73
N ASP A 51 -11.31 5.88 -5.43
CA ASP A 51 -10.52 5.53 -4.27
C ASP A 51 -9.90 4.14 -4.45
N ALA A 52 -8.58 4.05 -4.40
CA ALA A 52 -7.85 2.80 -4.30
C ALA A 52 -6.93 2.87 -3.09
N VAL A 53 -6.76 1.74 -2.41
CA VAL A 53 -5.77 1.57 -1.36
C VAL A 53 -4.61 0.78 -1.94
N ALA A 54 -3.41 1.34 -1.87
CA ALA A 54 -2.19 0.65 -2.23
C ALA A 54 -1.54 0.06 -0.97
N VAL A 55 -1.06 -1.18 -1.08
CA VAL A 55 -0.23 -1.84 -0.07
C VAL A 55 1.09 -2.18 -0.76
N VAL A 56 2.20 -1.65 -0.23
CA VAL A 56 3.55 -1.96 -0.68
C VAL A 56 4.23 -2.82 0.38
N ALA A 57 4.84 -3.91 -0.03
CA ALA A 57 5.69 -4.75 0.81
C ALA A 57 7.08 -4.82 0.18
N ASP A 58 8.10 -4.50 0.97
CA ASP A 58 9.49 -4.41 0.52
C ASP A 58 10.41 -5.14 1.49
N LEU A 59 11.44 -5.81 0.99
CA LEU A 59 12.34 -6.61 1.82
C LEU A 59 13.51 -5.76 2.33
N LYS A 60 13.61 -5.58 3.66
CA LYS A 60 14.74 -4.85 4.27
C LYS A 60 16.07 -5.51 3.90
N SER A 61 17.04 -4.67 3.49
CA SER A 61 18.42 -5.04 3.17
C SER A 61 18.56 -6.07 2.03
N SER A 62 17.58 -6.20 1.14
CA SER A 62 17.58 -7.18 0.04
C SER A 62 18.84 -7.14 -0.83
N THR A 63 19.35 -5.96 -1.14
CA THR A 63 20.59 -5.78 -1.91
C THR A 63 21.78 -6.42 -1.21
N GLN A 64 21.83 -6.39 0.13
CA GLN A 64 22.87 -7.03 0.94
C GLN A 64 22.68 -8.54 1.05
N LEU A 65 21.48 -9.06 0.83
CA LEU A 65 21.23 -10.52 0.83
C LEU A 65 21.90 -11.21 -0.37
N GLY A 66 22.10 -10.49 -1.48
CA GLY A 66 22.83 -10.99 -2.65
C GLY A 66 24.35 -10.87 -2.53
N LEU A 67 24.85 -9.89 -1.77
CA LEU A 67 26.28 -9.70 -1.54
C LEU A 67 26.78 -10.87 -0.67
N ASN A 68 27.58 -11.76 -1.25
CA ASN A 68 28.19 -12.95 -0.63
C ASN A 68 27.36 -14.25 -0.62
N LYS A 69 26.24 -14.33 -1.35
CA LYS A 69 25.47 -15.59 -1.47
C LYS A 69 25.52 -16.19 -2.87
N HIS A 70 25.47 -17.52 -2.92
CA HIS A 70 25.22 -18.24 -4.17
C HIS A 70 23.85 -17.87 -4.74
N ALA A 71 23.74 -17.72 -6.06
CA ALA A 71 22.51 -17.33 -6.76
C ALA A 71 21.27 -18.14 -6.33
N ALA A 72 21.43 -19.45 -6.08
CA ALA A 72 20.34 -20.31 -5.60
C ALA A 72 19.82 -19.92 -4.19
N SER A 73 20.70 -19.46 -3.29
CA SER A 73 20.29 -18.99 -1.96
C SER A 73 19.50 -17.69 -2.07
N THR A 74 19.98 -16.75 -2.90
CA THR A 74 19.28 -15.48 -3.15
C THR A 74 17.90 -15.75 -3.75
N ALA A 75 17.80 -16.60 -4.78
CA ALA A 75 16.53 -16.98 -5.39
C ALA A 75 15.55 -17.60 -4.36
N SER A 76 16.05 -18.46 -3.47
CA SER A 76 15.23 -19.07 -2.40
C SER A 76 14.67 -18.02 -1.42
N ILE A 77 15.45 -17.00 -1.09
CA ILE A 77 15.00 -15.91 -0.22
C ILE A 77 13.92 -15.08 -0.90
N TYR A 78 14.13 -14.74 -2.18
CA TYR A 78 13.17 -13.95 -2.96
C TYR A 78 11.84 -14.70 -3.14
N GLU A 79 11.89 -16.00 -3.48
CA GLU A 79 10.69 -16.83 -3.59
C GLU A 79 9.95 -16.91 -2.25
N ALA A 80 10.67 -17.17 -1.16
CA ALA A 80 10.07 -17.28 0.18
C ALA A 80 9.46 -15.96 0.67
N ALA A 81 10.07 -14.82 0.33
CA ALA A 81 9.58 -13.50 0.71
C ALA A 81 8.46 -13.04 -0.23
N THR A 82 8.78 -12.80 -1.51
CA THR A 82 7.88 -12.22 -2.50
C THR A 82 6.73 -13.16 -2.85
N GLY A 83 6.98 -14.46 -2.97
CA GLY A 83 5.91 -15.46 -3.20
C GLY A 83 4.90 -15.48 -2.05
N GLY A 84 5.37 -15.43 -0.80
CA GLY A 84 4.50 -15.32 0.37
C GLY A 84 3.68 -14.03 0.41
N VAL A 85 4.27 -12.88 0.01
CA VAL A 85 3.57 -11.60 -0.10
C VAL A 85 2.45 -11.66 -1.14
N VAL A 86 2.75 -12.21 -2.33
CA VAL A 86 1.78 -12.32 -3.43
C VAL A 86 0.63 -13.26 -3.05
N GLN A 87 0.93 -14.38 -2.39
CA GLN A 87 -0.09 -15.29 -1.86
C GLN A 87 -1.01 -14.59 -0.85
N ILE A 88 -0.45 -13.77 0.05
CA ILE A 88 -1.26 -12.98 0.98
C ILE A 88 -2.13 -11.98 0.23
N PHE A 89 -1.60 -11.28 -0.79
CA PHE A 89 -2.41 -10.36 -1.58
C PHE A 89 -3.58 -11.05 -2.29
N ASP A 90 -3.35 -12.22 -2.87
CA ASP A 90 -4.37 -13.04 -3.53
C ASP A 90 -5.47 -13.46 -2.54
N GLU A 91 -5.10 -13.96 -1.37
CA GLU A 91 -6.05 -14.39 -0.32
C GLU A 91 -6.93 -13.24 0.22
N PHE A 92 -6.44 -12.00 0.17
CA PHE A 92 -7.23 -10.81 0.51
C PHE A 92 -7.94 -10.17 -0.71
N ASP A 93 -8.06 -10.91 -1.80
CA ASP A 93 -8.73 -10.55 -3.06
C ASP A 93 -8.13 -9.30 -3.75
N ALA A 94 -6.82 -9.06 -3.63
CA ALA A 94 -6.19 -7.88 -4.25
C ALA A 94 -6.61 -7.74 -5.73
N ASN A 95 -7.08 -6.56 -6.12
CA ASN A 95 -7.63 -6.37 -7.45
C ASN A 95 -6.53 -6.28 -8.53
N PHE A 96 -5.32 -5.88 -8.12
CA PHE A 96 -4.13 -5.87 -8.94
C PHE A 96 -2.92 -6.14 -8.06
N VAL A 97 -1.97 -6.92 -8.57
CA VAL A 97 -0.68 -7.18 -7.94
C VAL A 97 0.41 -6.95 -8.98
N ALA A 98 1.46 -6.24 -8.59
CA ALA A 98 2.68 -6.10 -9.38
C ALA A 98 3.89 -6.43 -8.50
N ILE A 99 4.76 -7.28 -9.03
CA ILE A 99 6.03 -7.65 -8.41
C ILE A 99 7.11 -6.76 -9.03
N GLN A 100 7.91 -6.11 -8.19
CA GLN A 100 9.04 -5.30 -8.63
C GLN A 100 10.26 -5.63 -7.79
N GLY A 101 11.20 -6.38 -8.37
CA GLY A 101 12.42 -6.80 -7.69
C GLY A 101 12.13 -7.70 -6.50
N ASP A 102 12.56 -7.27 -5.31
CA ASP A 102 12.39 -7.93 -4.01
C ASP A 102 11.12 -7.48 -3.25
N GLY A 103 10.33 -6.61 -3.88
CA GLY A 103 9.07 -6.12 -3.33
C GLY A 103 7.89 -6.48 -4.23
N ALA A 104 6.71 -6.30 -3.68
CA ALA A 104 5.47 -6.33 -4.44
C ALA A 104 4.53 -5.24 -3.91
N PHE A 105 3.66 -4.77 -4.77
CA PHE A 105 2.53 -3.96 -4.34
C PHE A 105 1.23 -4.50 -4.87
N ALA A 106 0.18 -4.25 -4.11
CA ALA A 106 -1.18 -4.56 -4.47
C ALA A 106 -2.06 -3.32 -4.41
N LEU A 107 -3.12 -3.33 -5.21
CA LEU A 107 -4.16 -2.33 -5.18
C LEU A 107 -5.50 -2.98 -4.83
N PHE A 108 -6.24 -2.28 -3.98
CA PHE A 108 -7.55 -2.67 -3.50
C PHE A 108 -8.55 -1.56 -3.84
N TRP A 109 -9.63 -1.92 -4.52
CA TRP A 109 -10.77 -1.04 -4.77
C TRP A 109 -12.09 -1.80 -4.58
N GLY A 110 -13.20 -1.14 -4.92
CA GLY A 110 -14.54 -1.65 -4.67
C GLY A 110 -14.88 -1.80 -3.19
N ASP A 111 -15.74 -2.75 -2.91
CA ASP A 111 -16.22 -2.97 -1.55
C ASP A 111 -15.11 -3.43 -0.61
N LYS A 112 -15.19 -2.93 0.62
CA LYS A 112 -14.28 -3.28 1.72
C LYS A 112 -12.78 -3.10 1.41
N ARG A 113 -12.43 -2.28 0.42
CA ARG A 113 -11.04 -2.06 -0.04
C ARG A 113 -10.05 -1.74 1.09
N ARG A 114 -10.47 -0.94 2.09
CA ARG A 114 -9.64 -0.55 3.24
C ARG A 114 -9.44 -1.73 4.20
N GLN A 115 -10.51 -2.48 4.46
CA GLN A 115 -10.49 -3.68 5.29
C GLN A 115 -9.52 -4.70 4.70
N ARG A 116 -9.69 -5.04 3.42
CA ARG A 116 -8.84 -6.01 2.71
C ARG A 116 -7.38 -5.57 2.71
N ALA A 117 -7.11 -4.32 2.32
CA ALA A 117 -5.75 -3.78 2.28
C ALA A 117 -5.06 -3.76 3.66
N VAL A 118 -5.74 -3.26 4.70
CA VAL A 118 -5.14 -3.17 6.04
C VAL A 118 -4.92 -4.56 6.63
N CYS A 119 -5.89 -5.48 6.49
CA CYS A 119 -5.70 -6.86 6.94
C CYS A 119 -4.56 -7.56 6.20
N ALA A 120 -4.43 -7.37 4.88
CA ALA A 120 -3.30 -7.87 4.09
C ALA A 120 -1.97 -7.32 4.63
N GLY A 121 -1.87 -6.01 4.81
CA GLY A 121 -0.65 -5.37 5.32
C GLY A 121 -0.22 -5.87 6.70
N ILE A 122 -1.16 -6.01 7.65
CA ILE A 122 -0.88 -6.55 8.98
C ILE A 122 -0.45 -8.01 8.90
N THR A 123 -1.05 -8.79 8.00
CA THR A 123 -0.74 -10.21 7.77
C THR A 123 0.66 -10.37 7.18
N ILE A 124 1.07 -9.53 6.22
CA ILE A 124 2.41 -9.55 5.62
C ILE A 124 3.50 -9.35 6.67
N LYS A 125 3.40 -8.31 7.51
CA LYS A 125 4.42 -8.11 8.56
C LYS A 125 4.36 -9.18 9.66
N THR A 126 3.18 -9.75 9.92
CA THR A 126 3.03 -10.88 10.86
C THR A 126 3.72 -12.12 10.33
N PHE A 127 3.54 -12.43 9.04
CA PHE A 127 4.24 -13.50 8.33
C PHE A 127 5.75 -13.28 8.38
N SER A 128 6.20 -12.04 8.13
CA SER A 128 7.61 -11.68 8.25
C SER A 128 8.17 -12.03 9.62
N PHE A 129 7.50 -11.58 10.68
CA PHE A 129 7.93 -11.74 12.07
C PHE A 129 7.88 -13.19 12.55
N LYS A 130 6.78 -13.91 12.30
CA LYS A 130 6.54 -15.24 12.86
C LYS A 130 7.15 -16.38 12.04
N HIS A 131 7.37 -16.16 10.75
CA HIS A 131 7.60 -17.26 9.81
C HIS A 131 8.77 -17.07 8.87
N LEU A 132 8.85 -15.95 8.15
CA LEU A 132 9.90 -15.73 7.17
C LEU A 132 11.25 -15.60 7.88
N VAL A 133 11.41 -14.54 8.66
CA VAL A 133 12.68 -14.20 9.31
C VAL A 133 13.21 -15.31 10.20
N PRO A 134 12.42 -15.93 11.10
CA PRO A 134 12.93 -17.01 11.93
C PRO A 134 13.47 -18.20 11.12
N ARG A 135 12.87 -18.48 9.96
CA ARG A 135 13.38 -19.53 9.04
C ARG A 135 14.64 -19.10 8.31
N LEU A 136 14.72 -17.84 7.87
CA LEU A 136 15.91 -17.30 7.21
C LEU A 136 17.12 -17.29 8.15
N GLU A 137 16.95 -16.76 9.36
CA GLU A 137 18.00 -16.65 10.38
C GLU A 137 18.47 -18.03 10.86
N LYS A 138 17.57 -19.02 10.96
CA LYS A 138 17.94 -20.40 11.27
C LYS A 138 18.71 -21.10 10.15
N LYS A 139 18.45 -20.75 8.89
CA LYS A 139 19.01 -21.41 7.70
C LYS A 139 20.39 -20.85 7.33
N TRP A 140 20.62 -19.55 7.57
CA TRP A 140 21.83 -18.85 7.17
C TRP A 140 22.41 -18.04 8.33
N ASP A 141 23.49 -18.54 8.92
CA ASP A 141 24.29 -17.78 9.88
C ASP A 141 24.86 -16.51 9.23
N GLY A 142 24.89 -15.41 9.98
CA GLY A 142 25.41 -14.12 9.50
C GLY A 142 24.54 -13.43 8.45
N LEU A 143 23.26 -13.82 8.33
CA LEU A 143 22.30 -13.11 7.49
C LEU A 143 22.21 -11.63 7.91
N PRO A 144 22.34 -10.67 6.97
CA PRO A 144 22.02 -9.28 7.26
C PRO A 144 20.61 -9.15 7.84
N GLU A 145 20.43 -8.18 8.73
CA GLU A 145 19.10 -7.91 9.29
C GLU A 145 18.09 -7.65 8.15
N THR A 146 17.07 -8.51 8.07
CA THR A 146 16.08 -8.51 6.98
C THR A 146 14.66 -8.76 7.49
N GLY A 147 13.67 -8.46 6.67
CA GLY A 147 12.26 -8.66 6.97
C GLY A 147 11.40 -7.69 6.16
N LEU A 148 10.12 -7.99 6.05
CA LEU A 148 9.18 -7.21 5.24
C LEU A 148 8.83 -5.91 5.95
N LYS A 149 8.91 -4.82 5.19
CA LYS A 149 8.47 -3.48 5.53
C LYS A 149 7.19 -3.21 4.78
N VAL A 150 6.15 -2.73 5.45
CA VAL A 150 4.83 -2.54 4.82
C VAL A 150 4.43 -1.07 4.81
N GLY A 151 3.92 -0.58 3.69
CA GLY A 151 3.43 0.80 3.53
C GLY A 151 2.04 0.83 2.92
N LEU A 152 1.15 1.68 3.43
CA LEU A 152 -0.20 1.84 2.89
C LEU A 152 -0.53 3.29 2.60
N GLY A 153 -1.22 3.53 1.49
CA GLY A 153 -1.72 4.83 1.07
C GLY A 153 -3.03 4.70 0.30
N SER A 154 -3.86 5.75 0.31
CA SER A 154 -5.12 5.80 -0.42
C SER A 154 -5.31 7.12 -1.15
N SER A 155 -5.81 7.03 -2.38
CA SER A 155 -6.20 8.19 -3.17
C SER A 155 -7.07 7.75 -4.36
N PRO A 156 -7.75 8.71 -5.03
CA PRO A 156 -8.17 8.49 -6.41
C PRO A 156 -6.96 8.13 -7.29
N LEU A 157 -7.17 7.30 -8.31
CA LEU A 157 -6.16 6.91 -9.29
C LEU A 157 -6.70 7.15 -10.70
N LEU A 158 -5.84 7.62 -11.60
CA LEU A 158 -6.02 7.57 -13.05
C LEU A 158 -5.24 6.36 -13.57
N VAL A 159 -5.86 5.57 -14.44
CA VAL A 159 -5.24 4.37 -14.98
C VAL A 159 -5.53 4.18 -16.46
N LYS A 160 -4.51 3.73 -17.18
CA LYS A 160 -4.50 3.37 -18.61
C LYS A 160 -3.40 2.32 -18.81
N ARG A 161 -3.53 1.44 -19.82
CA ARG A 161 -2.37 0.65 -20.29
C ARG A 161 -1.46 1.54 -21.12
N VAL A 162 -0.19 1.59 -20.74
CA VAL A 162 0.85 2.33 -21.46
C VAL A 162 1.90 1.33 -21.92
N GLY A 163 2.47 1.56 -23.10
CA GLY A 163 3.40 0.63 -23.73
C GLY A 163 3.26 0.60 -25.24
N VAL A 164 3.97 -0.32 -25.89
CA VAL A 164 3.95 -0.44 -27.35
C VAL A 164 2.71 -1.24 -27.78
N PRO A 165 1.77 -0.66 -28.55
CA PRO A 165 0.57 -1.37 -28.99
C PRO A 165 0.89 -2.67 -29.74
N ARG A 166 0.07 -3.70 -29.53
CA ARG A 166 0.21 -5.03 -30.17
C ARG A 166 1.51 -5.77 -29.81
N THR A 167 2.13 -5.40 -28.69
CA THR A 167 3.25 -6.13 -28.08
C THR A 167 2.91 -6.52 -26.64
N GLU A 168 3.75 -7.37 -26.04
CA GLU A 168 3.66 -7.72 -24.61
C GLU A 168 4.14 -6.59 -23.69
N HIS A 169 4.82 -5.56 -24.22
CA HIS A 169 5.37 -4.44 -23.46
C HIS A 169 4.28 -3.41 -23.13
N GLN A 170 3.27 -3.83 -22.38
CA GLN A 170 2.15 -3.00 -21.94
C GLN A 170 1.75 -3.31 -20.51
N GLU A 171 1.73 -2.28 -19.68
CA GLU A 171 1.35 -2.40 -18.28
C GLU A 171 0.36 -1.31 -17.87
N PRO A 172 -0.52 -1.58 -16.90
CA PRO A 172 -1.36 -0.54 -16.32
C PRO A 172 -0.49 0.45 -15.53
N VAL A 173 -0.54 1.72 -15.93
CA VAL A 173 0.09 2.82 -15.21
C VAL A 173 -0.93 3.44 -14.25
N TRP A 174 -0.60 3.44 -12.95
CA TRP A 174 -1.45 3.95 -11.89
C TRP A 174 -1.01 5.35 -11.45
N ALA A 175 -1.55 6.37 -12.12
CA ALA A 175 -1.25 7.76 -11.83
C ALA A 175 -2.07 8.28 -10.62
N GLY A 176 -1.40 8.58 -9.53
CA GLY A 176 -2.00 9.17 -8.34
C GLY A 176 -1.12 9.00 -7.10
N ARG A 177 -1.66 9.39 -5.94
CA ARG A 177 -0.88 9.45 -4.70
C ARG A 177 -0.78 8.09 -4.00
N ALA A 178 -1.78 7.21 -4.15
CA ALA A 178 -1.88 5.97 -3.37
C ALA A 178 -0.61 5.10 -3.46
N VAL A 179 -0.19 4.72 -4.67
CA VAL A 179 1.01 3.87 -4.89
C VAL A 179 2.27 4.57 -4.42
N ASN A 180 2.46 5.83 -4.82
CA ASN A 180 3.65 6.61 -4.47
C ASN A 180 3.76 6.82 -2.94
N TYR A 181 2.66 7.10 -2.26
CA TYR A 181 2.65 7.36 -0.82
C TYR A 181 2.75 6.07 -0.03
N ALA A 182 2.15 4.97 -0.49
CA ALA A 182 2.38 3.65 0.09
C ALA A 182 3.86 3.23 0.00
N ALA A 183 4.52 3.48 -1.14
CA ALA A 183 5.94 3.22 -1.31
C ALA A 183 6.79 4.07 -0.36
N LYS A 184 6.50 5.38 -0.24
CA LYS A 184 7.16 6.27 0.72
C LYS A 184 6.93 5.82 2.16
N ALA A 185 5.72 5.38 2.51
CA ALA A 185 5.42 4.82 3.81
C ALA A 185 6.26 3.55 4.09
N ALA A 186 6.33 2.62 3.13
CA ALA A 186 7.12 1.39 3.26
C ALA A 186 8.62 1.68 3.43
N GLN A 187 9.14 2.74 2.78
CA GLN A 187 10.52 3.19 2.95
C GLN A 187 10.82 3.71 4.36
N GLN A 188 9.80 4.12 5.12
CA GLN A 188 9.92 4.65 6.48
C GLN A 188 9.66 3.58 7.57
N ALA A 189 9.26 2.38 7.15
CA ALA A 189 9.06 1.24 8.05
C ALA A 189 10.38 0.47 8.24
N ASP A 190 10.59 -0.09 9.43
CA ASP A 190 11.60 -1.12 9.68
C ASP A 190 11.02 -2.54 9.41
N ARG A 191 11.85 -3.58 9.50
CA ARG A 191 11.45 -4.99 9.42
C ARG A 191 10.28 -5.23 10.37
N HIS A 192 9.27 -5.95 9.86
CA HIS A 192 8.08 -6.31 10.63
C HIS A 192 7.21 -5.12 11.03
N GLU A 193 7.45 -3.92 10.47
CA GLU A 193 6.63 -2.75 10.71
C GLU A 193 5.68 -2.47 9.54
N MET A 194 4.61 -1.75 9.85
CA MET A 194 3.69 -1.22 8.86
C MET A 194 3.47 0.28 9.11
N VAL A 195 3.66 1.09 8.09
CA VAL A 195 3.38 2.53 8.11
C VAL A 195 2.18 2.83 7.22
N VAL A 196 1.24 3.61 7.74
CA VAL A 196 0.02 4.03 7.02
C VAL A 196 -0.01 5.54 6.87
N THR A 197 -0.44 6.05 5.72
CA THR A 197 -0.65 7.50 5.54
C THR A 197 -1.82 8.01 6.39
N GLY A 198 -1.89 9.33 6.56
CA GLY A 198 -2.95 9.97 7.34
C GLY A 198 -4.37 9.58 6.90
N THR A 199 -4.64 9.45 5.59
CA THR A 199 -5.97 9.04 5.09
C THR A 199 -6.34 7.62 5.54
N ILE A 200 -5.37 6.71 5.58
CA ILE A 200 -5.61 5.35 6.07
C ILE A 200 -5.78 5.36 7.59
N TRP A 201 -4.97 6.14 8.31
CA TRP A 201 -5.10 6.27 9.76
C TRP A 201 -6.48 6.80 10.20
N ASP A 202 -7.03 7.79 9.49
CA ASP A 202 -8.36 8.32 9.81
C ASP A 202 -9.45 7.23 9.76
N TRP A 203 -9.26 6.21 8.92
CA TRP A 203 -10.16 5.05 8.87
C TRP A 203 -9.82 4.00 9.93
N VAL A 204 -8.53 3.71 10.14
CA VAL A 204 -8.05 2.73 11.12
C VAL A 204 -8.44 3.14 12.54
N SER A 205 -8.27 4.42 12.89
CA SER A 205 -8.56 4.97 14.23
C SER A 205 -10.04 4.86 14.63
N ASP A 206 -10.96 4.73 13.65
CA ASP A 206 -12.38 4.49 13.89
C ASP A 206 -12.74 3.00 14.04
N ASN A 207 -11.75 2.08 13.96
CA ASN A 207 -11.97 0.65 14.10
C ASN A 207 -11.25 0.07 15.34
N ASP A 208 -12.04 -0.33 16.34
CA ASP A 208 -11.57 -0.82 17.63
C ASP A 208 -10.74 -2.12 17.52
N PHE A 209 -10.95 -2.93 16.48
CA PHE A 209 -10.19 -4.15 16.21
C PHE A 209 -8.79 -3.87 15.64
N LEU A 210 -8.57 -2.65 15.14
CA LEU A 210 -7.31 -2.21 14.55
C LEU A 210 -6.60 -1.14 15.38
N ALA A 211 -7.32 -0.33 16.15
CA ALA A 211 -6.77 0.82 16.87
C ALA A 211 -6.35 0.50 18.32
N VAL A 212 -6.88 -0.57 18.92
CA VAL A 212 -6.66 -0.92 20.33
C VAL A 212 -6.13 -2.36 20.41
N THR A 213 -5.22 -2.63 21.34
CA THR A 213 -4.66 -3.98 21.54
C THR A 213 -5.75 -5.03 21.82
N CYS A 214 -5.41 -6.31 21.57
CA CYS A 214 -6.29 -7.42 21.86
C CYS A 214 -6.46 -7.66 23.36
N SER A 215 -7.48 -8.41 23.73
CA SER A 215 -7.88 -8.67 25.12
C SER A 215 -7.05 -9.77 25.82
N CYS A 216 -5.90 -10.19 25.26
CA CYS A 216 -4.97 -11.11 25.94
C CYS A 216 -4.37 -10.53 27.22
N SER A 217 -4.29 -9.20 27.28
CA SER A 217 -3.93 -8.43 28.46
C SER A 217 -4.88 -7.24 28.54
N ASN A 218 -4.63 -6.30 29.46
CA ASN A 218 -5.44 -5.09 29.55
C ASN A 218 -5.39 -4.32 28.22
N PRO A 219 -6.52 -4.17 27.51
CA PRO A 219 -6.55 -3.45 26.24
C PRO A 219 -6.07 -2.01 26.43
N ASN A 220 -5.26 -1.51 25.50
CA ASN A 220 -4.71 -0.17 25.51
C ASN A 220 -4.66 0.40 24.08
N PRO A 221 -4.80 1.73 23.92
CA PRO A 221 -4.83 2.38 22.61
C PRO A 221 -3.44 2.71 22.03
N ASP A 222 -2.35 2.27 22.68
CA ASP A 222 -0.98 2.64 22.31
C ASP A 222 -0.37 1.71 21.24
N LEU A 223 -1.24 1.07 20.46
CA LEU A 223 -0.87 0.12 19.41
C LEU A 223 -0.12 0.79 18.24
N TRP A 224 -0.38 2.08 18.01
CA TRP A 224 0.16 2.86 16.90
C TRP A 224 0.97 4.06 17.37
N SER A 225 2.17 4.22 16.83
CA SER A 225 3.03 5.38 17.08
C SER A 225 2.90 6.44 15.98
N ASN A 226 3.07 7.71 16.35
CA ASN A 226 3.10 8.81 15.38
C ASN A 226 4.35 8.71 14.50
N ILE A 227 4.18 9.02 13.22
CA ILE A 227 5.29 9.19 12.27
C ILE A 227 4.93 10.28 11.25
N THR A 228 5.95 11.05 10.86
CA THR A 228 5.90 11.98 9.74
C THR A 228 6.60 11.31 8.56
N ILE A 229 5.85 10.96 7.51
CA ILE A 229 6.37 10.22 6.35
C ILE A 229 7.15 11.17 5.45
N GLU A 230 8.47 11.02 5.40
CA GLU A 230 9.31 11.87 4.57
C GLU A 230 8.97 11.74 3.08
N LYS A 231 9.36 12.75 2.30
CA LYS A 231 9.14 12.86 0.85
C LYS A 231 7.66 12.94 0.43
N ILE A 232 6.70 12.86 1.35
CA ILE A 232 5.36 13.40 1.12
C ILE A 232 5.46 14.93 1.23
N PRO A 233 4.94 15.71 0.26
CA PRO A 233 5.09 17.17 0.25
C PRO A 233 4.64 17.82 1.57
N ASP A 234 5.36 18.87 1.98
CA ASP A 234 4.93 19.69 3.11
C ASP A 234 3.55 20.30 2.82
N GLY A 235 2.66 20.25 3.80
CA GLY A 235 1.27 20.68 3.66
C GLY A 235 0.31 19.59 3.13
N ASP A 236 0.80 18.44 2.67
CA ASP A 236 -0.09 17.28 2.46
C ASP A 236 -0.29 16.52 3.76
N GLY A 237 -1.52 16.58 4.30
CA GLY A 237 -1.87 15.89 5.55
C GLY A 237 -1.64 14.37 5.53
N ASP A 238 -1.51 13.71 4.37
CA ASP A 238 -1.13 12.28 4.34
C ASP A 238 0.26 12.00 4.93
N ARG A 239 1.12 13.01 4.99
CA ARG A 239 2.43 12.96 5.64
C ARG A 239 2.33 12.59 7.11
N GLU A 240 1.25 12.98 7.77
CA GLU A 240 0.98 12.66 9.17
C GLU A 240 0.36 11.27 9.30
N GLY A 241 1.22 10.25 9.22
CA GLY A 241 0.87 8.84 9.26
C GLY A 241 0.99 8.19 10.64
N LYS A 242 0.77 6.88 10.70
CA LYS A 242 1.02 6.08 11.91
C LYS A 242 1.83 4.84 11.58
N ARG A 243 2.59 4.37 12.57
CA ARG A 243 3.39 3.16 12.49
C ARG A 243 2.88 2.11 13.48
N LEU A 244 2.72 0.89 12.98
CA LEU A 244 2.35 -0.32 13.72
C LEU A 244 3.53 -1.28 13.78
N THR A 245 3.95 -1.63 14.99
CA THR A 245 5.06 -2.57 15.26
C THR A 245 4.56 -3.94 15.70
N SER A 246 3.38 -4.02 16.33
CA SER A 246 2.80 -5.27 16.80
C SER A 246 2.29 -6.15 15.65
N SER A 247 2.33 -7.47 15.78
CA SER A 247 1.75 -8.44 14.83
C SER A 247 0.34 -8.90 15.23
N TRP A 248 -0.34 -9.65 14.37
CA TRP A 248 -1.56 -10.36 14.80
C TRP A 248 -1.25 -11.27 15.98
N CYS A 249 -2.06 -11.17 17.03
CA CYS A 249 -2.01 -12.08 18.18
C CYS A 249 -2.42 -13.50 17.75
N ASP A 250 -1.81 -14.54 18.32
CA ASP A 250 -2.17 -15.93 18.02
C ASP A 250 -3.58 -16.31 18.50
N VAL A 251 -4.07 -15.66 19.56
CA VAL A 251 -5.38 -15.95 20.15
C VAL A 251 -6.49 -15.17 19.44
N HIS A 252 -6.37 -13.84 19.38
CA HIS A 252 -7.45 -12.96 18.88
C HIS A 252 -7.24 -12.46 17.45
N GLY A 253 -6.03 -12.63 16.88
CA GLY A 253 -5.70 -12.13 15.54
C GLY A 253 -6.63 -12.66 14.44
N PRO A 254 -6.91 -13.97 14.37
CA PRO A 254 -7.85 -14.52 13.39
C PRO A 254 -9.25 -13.93 13.52
N GLU A 255 -9.77 -13.84 14.75
CA GLU A 255 -11.08 -13.25 15.03
C GLU A 255 -11.14 -11.77 14.61
N TYR A 256 -10.11 -10.99 14.94
CA TYR A 256 -10.09 -9.55 14.65
C TYR A 256 -9.95 -9.29 13.16
N CYS A 257 -9.13 -10.07 12.46
CA CYS A 257 -9.03 -10.01 11.01
C CYS A 257 -10.38 -10.29 10.36
N ALA A 258 -11.05 -11.38 10.76
CA ALA A 258 -12.38 -11.74 10.27
C ALA A 258 -13.42 -10.64 10.57
N ALA A 259 -13.44 -10.10 11.80
CA ALA A 259 -14.34 -9.04 12.19
C ALA A 259 -14.16 -7.77 11.33
N VAL A 260 -12.92 -7.38 11.05
CA VAL A 260 -12.61 -6.24 10.16
C VAL A 260 -13.10 -6.52 8.75
N LEU A 261 -12.85 -7.71 8.19
CA LEU A 261 -13.33 -8.11 6.86
C LEU A 261 -14.86 -8.18 6.79
N GLU A 262 -15.54 -8.51 7.88
CA GLU A 262 -17.01 -8.45 7.99
C GLU A 262 -17.54 -7.00 8.08
N GLY A 263 -16.67 -6.03 8.32
CA GLY A 263 -17.02 -4.61 8.47
C GLY A 263 -17.36 -4.20 9.90
N LYS A 264 -17.10 -5.06 10.89
CA LYS A 264 -17.24 -4.71 12.31
C LYS A 264 -16.18 -3.66 12.67
N LYS A 265 -16.60 -2.73 13.53
CA LYS A 265 -15.75 -1.61 13.99
C LYS A 265 -15.65 -1.47 15.50
N ARG A 266 -16.56 -2.07 16.26
CA ARG A 266 -16.74 -1.79 17.68
C ARG A 266 -16.52 -3.03 18.51
N ARG A 267 -15.79 -2.90 19.62
CA ARG A 267 -15.70 -3.91 20.68
C ARG A 267 -16.25 -3.35 21.99
N ALA A 268 -16.99 -4.16 22.73
CA ALA A 268 -17.65 -3.70 23.96
C ALA A 268 -16.63 -3.43 25.08
N ASP A 269 -15.55 -4.21 25.14
CA ASP A 269 -14.52 -4.19 26.19
C ASP A 269 -13.54 -3.01 26.11
N VAL A 270 -13.57 -2.20 25.04
CA VAL A 270 -12.59 -1.12 24.80
C VAL A 270 -13.18 0.29 24.69
N THR A 271 -14.42 0.48 25.14
CA THR A 271 -15.11 1.78 25.03
C THR A 271 -14.33 2.93 25.70
N THR A 272 -13.74 2.67 26.87
CA THR A 272 -12.94 3.67 27.61
C THR A 272 -11.65 4.01 26.86
N GLN A 273 -10.92 3.00 26.38
CA GLN A 273 -9.67 3.14 25.62
C GLN A 273 -9.90 3.93 24.33
N ARG A 274 -10.96 3.61 23.58
CA ARG A 274 -11.37 4.34 22.37
C ARG A 274 -11.63 5.81 22.68
N THR A 275 -12.40 6.10 23.73
CA THR A 275 -12.73 7.49 24.11
C THR A 275 -11.48 8.28 24.48
N SER A 276 -10.56 7.66 25.24
CA SER A 276 -9.27 8.25 25.59
C SER A 276 -8.40 8.52 24.35
N ALA A 277 -8.33 7.56 23.42
CA ALA A 277 -7.57 7.68 22.17
C ALA A 277 -8.10 8.83 21.29
N LEU A 278 -9.41 8.90 21.11
CA LEU A 278 -10.06 9.98 20.35
C LEU A 278 -9.78 11.35 20.98
N ALA A 279 -9.86 11.46 22.31
CA ALA A 279 -9.54 12.70 23.00
C ALA A 279 -8.06 13.09 22.84
N ALA A 280 -7.14 12.13 22.83
CA ALA A 280 -5.71 12.38 22.60
C ALA A 280 -5.44 12.86 21.15
N GLU A 281 -6.06 12.23 20.15
CA GLU A 281 -5.96 12.65 18.75
C GLU A 281 -6.51 14.07 18.55
N MET A 282 -7.66 14.40 19.16
CA MET A 282 -8.27 15.74 19.05
C MET A 282 -7.42 16.85 19.66
N LYS A 283 -6.64 16.56 20.73
CA LYS A 283 -5.72 17.50 21.35
C LYS A 283 -4.49 17.82 20.49
N SER A 284 -4.13 16.92 19.57
CA SER A 284 -3.01 17.16 18.66
C SER A 284 -3.42 18.11 17.54
N TRP A 285 -3.05 19.39 17.68
CA TRP A 285 -3.35 20.43 16.68
C TRP A 285 -2.86 20.05 15.27
N VAL A 286 -1.66 19.49 15.17
CA VAL A 286 -1.06 19.04 13.90
C VAL A 286 -1.93 17.96 13.25
N ARG A 287 -2.38 16.97 14.02
CA ARG A 287 -3.19 15.86 13.50
C ARG A 287 -4.59 16.31 13.14
N ASN A 288 -5.20 17.16 13.95
CA ASN A 288 -6.51 17.73 13.70
C ASN A 288 -6.50 18.54 12.39
N LYS A 289 -5.53 19.46 12.23
CA LYS A 289 -5.33 20.22 11.00
C LYS A 289 -5.14 19.31 9.80
N ALA A 290 -4.23 18.33 9.89
CA ALA A 290 -3.99 17.39 8.81
C ALA A 290 -5.24 16.58 8.44
N ALA A 291 -6.02 16.11 9.42
CA ALA A 291 -7.29 15.40 9.18
C ALA A 291 -8.32 16.30 8.49
N GLN A 292 -8.41 17.57 8.89
CA GLN A 292 -9.30 18.52 8.23
C GLN A 292 -8.87 18.80 6.79
N ASP A 293 -7.56 18.95 6.53
CA ASP A 293 -7.02 19.14 5.18
C ASP A 293 -7.35 17.95 4.27
N ARG A 294 -7.24 16.72 4.80
CA ARG A 294 -7.61 15.48 4.09
C ARG A 294 -9.11 15.43 3.80
N LYS A 295 -9.98 15.78 4.77
CA LYS A 295 -11.44 15.86 4.57
C LYS A 295 -11.81 16.88 3.48
N ASN A 296 -11.24 18.09 3.56
CA ASN A 296 -11.46 19.14 2.57
C ASN A 296 -11.02 18.70 1.17
N ARG A 297 -9.90 17.98 1.07
CA ARG A 297 -9.43 17.42 -0.21
C ARG A 297 -10.34 16.33 -0.74
N LEU A 298 -10.87 15.46 0.10
CA LEU A 298 -11.83 14.44 -0.31
C LEU A 298 -13.12 15.09 -0.84
N ALA A 299 -13.62 16.12 -0.15
CA ALA A 299 -14.76 16.91 -0.62
C ALA A 299 -14.50 17.52 -2.01
N ARG A 300 -13.27 18.03 -2.26
CA ARG A 300 -12.86 18.52 -3.60
C ARG A 300 -12.97 17.47 -4.67
N TYR A 301 -12.53 16.24 -4.38
CA TYR A 301 -12.62 15.15 -5.34
C TYR A 301 -14.04 14.67 -5.60
N GLN A 302 -14.93 14.82 -4.62
CA GLN A 302 -16.34 14.44 -4.73
C GLN A 302 -17.22 15.56 -5.32
N GLY A 303 -16.67 16.74 -5.58
CA GLY A 303 -17.41 17.88 -6.14
C GLY A 303 -18.32 18.57 -5.13
N LEU A 304 -18.01 18.50 -3.83
CA LEU A 304 -18.83 19.04 -2.73
C LEU A 304 -18.39 20.44 -2.28
N HIS A 305 -18.06 21.34 -3.22
CA HIS A 305 -17.73 22.75 -2.94
C HIS A 305 -18.69 23.72 -3.60
#